data_AF-A0A453AWR6-F1
#
_entry.id   AF-A0A453AWR6-F1
#
_cell.length_a   1.000
_cell.length_b   1.000
_cell.length_c   1.000
_cell.angle_alpha   90.00
_cell.angle_beta   90.00
_cell.angle_gamma   90.00
#
_symmetry.space_group_name_H-M   'P 1'
#
loop_
_entity.id
_entity.type
_entity.pdbx_description
1 polymer ?
#
loop_
_entity_poly.entity_id
_entity_poly.type
_entity_poly.pdbx_seq_one_letter_code
_entity_poly.pdbx_strand_id
1 'polypeptide(L)'
;LGLYNFLWDRMRAIRMDLRMQHFFNQEAISMLEQMIRLHIVAMHELCEYSKGEGFSEGFDAHLNIEQMNKTSVELFQMYEDHRRNGVFFSTEQEFRGYYALLKLDKHPGYKVEPSELSLDLAKMSREIRGSPDVLFAREVARACRMGNYIAFFRLARKATYLQACLMHAHFAKVE
;
A
#
# COMPACT_ATOMS: atom_id res chain seq x y z
N LEU A 1 15.77 -9.38 9.95
CA LEU A 1 16.03 -7.92 9.89
C LEU A 1 17.11 -7.54 8.88
N GLY A 2 18.34 -8.07 8.96
CA GLY A 2 19.43 -7.73 8.00
C GLY A 2 19.07 -7.92 6.52
N LEU A 3 18.44 -9.04 6.15
CA LEU A 3 17.99 -9.28 4.77
C LEU A 3 16.94 -8.26 4.32
N TYR A 4 15.96 -7.93 5.17
CA TYR A 4 14.94 -6.93 4.84
C TYR A 4 15.57 -5.54 4.66
N ASN A 5 16.48 -5.12 5.55
CA ASN A 5 17.16 -3.84 5.43
C ASN A 5 17.97 -3.74 4.13
N PHE A 6 18.64 -4.83 3.74
CA PHE A 6 19.33 -4.93 2.45
C PHE A 6 18.36 -4.79 1.28
N LEU A 7 17.25 -5.54 1.29
CA LEU A 7 16.24 -5.48 0.23
C LEU A 7 15.61 -4.08 0.14
N TRP A 8 15.28 -3.47 1.28
CA TRP A 8 14.72 -2.12 1.36
C TRP A 8 15.66 -1.09 0.71
N ASP A 9 16.96 -1.14 1.04
CA ASP A 9 17.96 -0.22 0.47
C ASP A 9 18.12 -0.44 -1.05
N ARG A 10 18.21 -1.70 -1.49
CA ARG A 10 18.35 -2.03 -2.92
C ARG A 10 17.12 -1.67 -3.72
N MET A 11 15.91 -1.94 -3.22
CA MET A 11 14.67 -1.54 -3.89
C MET A 11 14.55 -0.02 -4.00
N ARG A 12 14.90 0.71 -2.94
CA ARG A 12 14.94 2.17 -2.95
C ARG A 12 15.91 2.66 -4.03
N ALA A 13 17.11 2.10 -4.10
CA ALA A 13 18.10 2.46 -5.12
C ALA A 13 17.59 2.17 -6.54
N ILE A 14 17.06 0.96 -6.78
CA ILE A 14 16.48 0.58 -8.08
C ILE A 14 15.37 1.55 -8.49
N ARG A 15 14.43 1.89 -7.59
CA ARG A 15 13.37 2.86 -7.92
C ARG A 15 13.95 4.22 -8.31
N MET A 16 14.97 4.71 -7.59
CA MET A 16 15.61 5.98 -7.95
C MET A 16 16.28 5.91 -9.32
N ASP A 17 16.95 4.81 -9.64
CA ASP A 17 17.61 4.62 -10.93
C ASP A 17 16.61 4.56 -12.08
N LEU A 18 15.50 3.82 -11.93
CA LEU A 18 14.42 3.77 -12.93
C LEU A 18 13.92 5.17 -13.27
N ARG A 19 13.67 5.99 -12.24
CA ARG A 19 13.24 7.38 -12.41
C ARG A 19 14.30 8.25 -13.07
N MET A 20 15.55 8.17 -12.61
CA MET A 20 16.66 8.99 -13.13
C MET A 20 16.96 8.67 -14.59
N GLN A 21 16.83 7.41 -15.00
CA GLN A 21 17.05 6.97 -16.38
C GLN A 21 15.79 7.05 -17.25
N HIS A 22 14.68 7.57 -16.71
CA HIS A 22 13.39 7.67 -17.40
C HIS A 22 12.88 6.33 -17.95
N PHE A 23 13.09 5.24 -17.21
CA PHE A 23 12.65 3.91 -17.59
C PHE A 23 11.19 3.68 -17.17
N PHE A 24 10.25 3.93 -18.09
CA PHE A 24 8.81 3.93 -17.82
C PHE A 24 8.02 2.85 -18.57
N ASN A 25 8.59 1.66 -18.73
CA ASN A 25 7.97 0.54 -19.45
C ASN A 25 7.26 -0.46 -18.52
N GLN A 26 6.77 -1.54 -19.11
CA GLN A 26 6.07 -2.63 -18.42
C GLN A 26 6.93 -3.28 -17.33
N GLU A 27 8.24 -3.45 -17.60
CA GLU A 27 9.19 -4.05 -16.68
C GLU A 27 9.37 -3.17 -15.43
N ALA A 28 9.48 -1.85 -15.62
CA ALA A 28 9.49 -0.88 -14.52
C ALA A 28 8.22 -0.99 -13.67
N ILE A 29 7.05 -1.06 -14.31
CA ILE A 29 5.77 -1.24 -13.62
C ILE A 29 5.80 -2.51 -12.78
N SER A 30 6.19 -3.65 -13.36
CA SER A 30 6.29 -4.93 -12.64
C SER A 30 7.24 -4.85 -11.44
N MET A 31 8.35 -4.12 -11.56
CA MET A 31 9.28 -3.92 -10.44
C MET A 31 8.66 -3.11 -9.31
N LEU A 32 8.00 -1.98 -9.62
CA LEU A 32 7.32 -1.15 -8.61
C LEU A 32 6.18 -1.92 -7.93
N GLU A 33 5.43 -2.71 -8.69
CA GLU A 33 4.39 -3.59 -8.18
C GLU A 33 4.96 -4.61 -7.17
N GLN A 34 6.07 -5.27 -7.50
CA GLN A 34 6.74 -6.22 -6.61
C GLN A 34 7.27 -5.53 -5.34
N MET A 35 7.84 -4.32 -5.46
CA MET A 35 8.29 -3.54 -4.30
C MET A 35 7.14 -3.25 -3.35
N ILE A 36 5.97 -2.83 -3.86
CA ILE A 36 4.78 -2.57 -3.03
C ILE A 36 4.31 -3.85 -2.34
N ARG A 37 4.21 -4.97 -3.07
CA ARG A 37 3.81 -6.26 -2.46
C ARG A 37 4.78 -6.67 -1.35
N LEU A 38 6.09 -6.50 -1.54
CA LEU A 38 7.09 -6.78 -0.52
C LEU A 38 6.93 -5.87 0.71
N HIS A 39 6.70 -4.57 0.51
CA HIS A 39 6.47 -3.64 1.62
C HIS A 39 5.23 -4.00 2.45
N ILE A 40 4.15 -4.48 1.81
CA ILE A 40 2.95 -4.97 2.50
C ILE A 40 3.28 -6.19 3.37
N VAL A 41 3.94 -7.19 2.78
CA VAL A 41 4.32 -8.42 3.50
C VAL A 41 5.25 -8.07 4.66
N ALA A 42 6.30 -7.30 4.41
CA ALA A 42 7.26 -6.91 5.43
C ALA A 42 6.60 -6.17 6.60
N MET A 43 5.59 -5.33 6.33
CA MET A 43 4.83 -4.67 7.40
C MET A 43 4.16 -5.66 8.34
N HIS A 44 3.59 -6.73 7.79
CA HIS A 44 2.90 -7.75 8.58
C HIS A 44 3.88 -8.68 9.28
N GLU A 45 4.83 -9.26 8.54
CA GLU A 45 5.79 -10.25 9.07
C GLU A 45 6.74 -9.67 10.10
N LEU A 46 7.05 -8.36 10.02
CA LEU A 46 8.04 -7.71 10.88
C LEU A 46 7.41 -6.81 11.96
N CYS A 47 6.09 -6.83 12.14
CA CYS A 47 5.41 -5.91 13.06
C CYS A 47 5.86 -6.07 14.53
N GLU A 48 6.19 -7.29 14.95
CA GLU A 48 6.69 -7.60 16.31
C GLU A 48 8.17 -7.24 16.50
N TYR A 49 8.90 -6.97 15.42
CA TYR A 49 10.35 -6.68 15.44
C TYR A 49 10.66 -5.17 15.43
N SER A 50 9.74 -4.36 15.93
CA SER A 50 9.82 -2.89 15.93
C SER A 50 11.02 -2.38 16.76
N LYS A 51 11.56 -1.20 16.41
CA LYS A 51 12.63 -0.54 17.17
C LYS A 51 12.15 -0.18 18.60
N GLY A 52 12.49 -0.99 19.61
CA GLY A 52 12.22 -0.75 21.04
C GLY A 52 12.62 -1.92 21.96
N GLU A 53 13.12 -1.60 23.17
CA GLU A 53 13.73 -2.50 24.19
C GLU A 53 15.04 -3.22 23.80
N GLY A 54 16.11 -2.44 23.55
CA GLY A 54 17.48 -2.96 23.60
C GLY A 54 18.11 -3.38 22.26
N PHE A 55 17.38 -3.30 21.14
CA PHE A 55 17.90 -3.58 19.80
C PHE A 55 18.07 -2.29 18.97
N SER A 56 19.29 -2.02 18.51
CA SER A 56 19.61 -0.89 17.63
C SER A 56 19.12 -1.07 16.18
N GLU A 57 18.78 -2.29 15.77
CA GLU A 57 18.39 -2.67 14.41
C GLU A 57 16.99 -3.30 14.35
N GLY A 58 15.95 -2.56 14.72
CA GLY A 58 14.55 -2.98 14.54
C GLY A 58 13.94 -2.59 13.20
N PHE A 59 12.81 -3.20 12.85
CA PHE A 59 11.99 -2.84 11.70
C PHE A 59 11.43 -1.42 11.90
N ASP A 60 11.55 -0.60 10.86
CA ASP A 60 11.08 0.78 10.85
C ASP A 60 9.82 0.88 9.98
N ALA A 61 8.66 0.71 10.62
CA ALA A 61 7.37 0.77 9.94
C ALA A 61 7.15 2.11 9.22
N HIS A 62 7.64 3.22 9.79
CA HIS A 62 7.50 4.54 9.19
C HIS A 62 8.26 4.61 7.86
N LEU A 63 9.53 4.22 7.84
CA LEU A 63 10.32 4.19 6.60
C LEU A 63 9.75 3.21 5.58
N ASN A 64 9.20 2.07 6.01
CA ASN A 64 8.54 1.12 5.12
C ASN A 64 7.30 1.75 4.44
N ILE A 65 6.42 2.40 5.21
CA ILE A 65 5.22 3.09 4.70
C ILE A 65 5.60 4.24 3.78
N GLU A 66 6.63 5.01 4.14
CA GLU A 66 7.12 6.12 3.33
C GLU A 66 7.59 5.63 1.95
N GLN A 67 8.36 4.53 1.90
CA GLN A 67 8.78 3.95 0.63
C GLN A 67 7.60 3.39 -0.16
N MET A 68 6.68 2.66 0.49
CA MET A 68 5.50 2.13 -0.17
C MET A 68 4.64 3.24 -0.80
N ASN A 69 4.43 4.36 -0.11
CA ASN A 69 3.71 5.51 -0.65
C ASN A 69 4.42 6.14 -1.85
N LYS A 70 5.74 6.38 -1.74
CA LYS A 70 6.53 6.94 -2.84
C LYS A 70 6.49 6.04 -4.09
N THR A 71 6.62 4.73 -3.90
CA THR A 71 6.51 3.74 -4.98
C THR A 71 5.10 3.72 -5.59
N SER A 72 4.05 3.83 -4.76
CA SER A 72 2.66 3.87 -5.23
C SER A 72 2.37 5.11 -6.08
N VAL A 73 2.83 6.29 -5.65
CA VAL A 73 2.66 7.54 -6.43
C VAL A 73 3.31 7.43 -7.80
N GLU A 74 4.54 6.89 -7.86
CA GLU A 74 5.27 6.68 -9.10
C GLU A 74 4.57 5.66 -10.02
N LEU A 75 4.16 4.51 -9.46
CA LEU A 75 3.41 3.49 -10.19
C LEU A 75 2.10 4.05 -10.79
N PHE A 76 1.37 4.85 -10.02
CA PHE A 76 0.10 5.45 -10.45
C PHE A 76 0.28 6.49 -11.54
N GLN A 77 1.39 7.24 -11.51
CA GLN A 77 1.74 8.14 -12.60
C GLN A 77 2.03 7.35 -13.88
N MET A 78 2.78 6.24 -13.78
CA MET A 78 3.07 5.38 -14.93
C MET A 78 1.81 4.75 -15.52
N TYR A 79 0.88 4.25 -14.70
CA TYR A 79 -0.42 3.76 -15.22
C TYR A 79 -1.19 4.85 -15.97
N GLU A 80 -1.19 6.09 -15.45
CA GLU A 80 -1.86 7.21 -16.11
C GLU A 80 -1.22 7.55 -17.46
N ASP A 81 0.12 7.61 -17.51
CA ASP A 81 0.85 7.94 -18.73
C ASP A 81 0.68 6.88 -19.82
N HIS A 82 0.68 5.60 -19.45
CA HIS A 82 0.34 4.53 -20.38
C HIS A 82 -1.12 4.57 -20.84
N ARG A 83 -2.05 4.92 -19.94
CA ARG A 83 -3.47 5.05 -20.29
C ARG A 83 -3.71 6.13 -21.33
N ARG A 84 -2.97 7.25 -21.26
CA ARG A 84 -3.01 8.32 -22.28
C ARG A 84 -2.59 7.82 -23.67
N ASN A 85 -1.79 6.76 -23.72
CA ASN A 85 -1.37 6.07 -24.94
C ASN A 85 -2.26 4.85 -25.28
N GLY A 86 -3.38 4.65 -24.59
CA GLY A 86 -4.33 3.56 -24.83
C GLY A 86 -3.90 2.20 -24.25
N VAL A 87 -2.86 2.16 -23.41
CA VAL A 87 -2.37 0.94 -22.75
C VAL A 87 -2.94 0.86 -21.33
N PHE A 88 -3.54 -0.28 -20.99
CA PHE A 88 -4.19 -0.51 -19.69
C PHE A 88 -3.58 -1.72 -18.99
N PHE A 89 -3.51 -1.63 -17.66
CA PHE A 89 -2.92 -2.66 -16.81
C PHE A 89 -4.01 -3.27 -15.94
N SER A 90 -4.20 -4.59 -16.03
CA SER A 90 -5.18 -5.30 -15.19
C SER A 90 -4.87 -5.22 -13.70
N THR A 91 -3.59 -5.06 -13.36
CA THR A 91 -3.08 -4.92 -11.99
C THR A 91 -3.38 -3.56 -11.37
N GLU A 92 -3.71 -2.51 -12.14
CA GLU A 92 -3.92 -1.17 -11.57
C GLU A 92 -4.98 -1.18 -10.46
N GLN A 93 -6.05 -1.96 -10.64
CA GLN A 93 -7.14 -2.04 -9.67
C GLN A 93 -6.65 -2.59 -8.32
N GLU A 94 -5.82 -3.65 -8.35
CA GLU A 94 -5.19 -4.27 -7.18
C GLU A 94 -4.40 -3.23 -6.37
N PHE A 95 -3.49 -2.51 -7.03
CA PHE A 95 -2.60 -1.54 -6.37
C PHE A 95 -3.33 -0.29 -5.86
N ARG A 96 -4.36 0.16 -6.58
CA ARG A 96 -5.24 1.24 -6.11
C ARG A 96 -6.01 0.82 -4.86
N GLY A 97 -6.46 -0.44 -4.81
CA GLY A 97 -7.07 -1.04 -3.62
C GLY A 97 -6.12 -1.12 -2.43
N TYR A 98 -4.89 -1.60 -2.63
CA TYR A 98 -3.85 -1.62 -1.58
C TYR A 98 -3.56 -0.23 -1.04
N TYR A 99 -3.37 0.76 -1.92
CA TYR A 99 -3.13 2.12 -1.50
C TYR A 99 -4.33 2.71 -0.73
N ALA A 100 -5.55 2.42 -1.19
CA ALA A 100 -6.75 2.84 -0.46
C ALA A 100 -6.82 2.23 0.95
N LEU A 101 -6.52 0.94 1.11
CA LEU A 101 -6.46 0.25 2.40
C LEU A 101 -5.36 0.81 3.30
N LEU A 102 -4.14 1.00 2.78
CA LEU A 102 -3.01 1.61 3.50
C LEU A 102 -3.41 2.97 4.10
N LYS A 103 -4.10 3.77 3.30
CA LYS A 103 -4.54 5.12 3.68
C LYS A 103 -5.72 5.14 4.66
N LEU A 104 -6.29 4.00 5.03
CA LEU A 104 -7.32 3.92 6.09
C LEU A 104 -6.72 4.05 7.48
N ASP A 105 -5.43 3.77 7.66
CA ASP A 105 -4.84 3.65 8.99
C ASP A 105 -4.22 4.96 9.49
N LYS A 106 -4.22 5.09 10.82
CA LYS A 106 -3.28 5.96 11.53
C LYS A 106 -2.16 5.07 12.04
N HIS A 107 -1.16 4.80 11.20
CA HIS A 107 0.01 4.04 11.63
C HIS A 107 0.85 4.89 12.60
N PRO A 108 1.55 4.28 13.57
CA PRO A 108 2.52 4.98 14.39
C PRO A 108 3.56 5.68 13.49
N GLY A 109 3.56 7.01 13.49
CA GLY A 109 4.45 7.83 12.65
C GLY A 109 3.92 8.17 11.26
N TYR A 110 2.80 7.60 10.78
CA TYR A 110 2.18 8.01 9.51
C TYR A 110 0.69 8.29 9.73
N LYS A 111 0.36 9.58 9.88
CA LYS A 111 -1.03 10.05 9.95
C LYS A 111 -1.47 10.42 8.54
N VAL A 112 -2.40 9.64 7.99
CA VAL A 112 -3.14 10.03 6.81
C VAL A 112 -4.33 10.86 7.28
N GLU A 113 -4.40 12.10 6.83
CA GLU A 113 -5.60 12.88 7.03
C GLU A 113 -6.74 12.27 6.19
N PRO A 114 -7.93 12.00 6.75
CA PRO A 114 -9.05 11.38 6.02
C PRO A 114 -9.45 12.10 4.72
N SER A 115 -9.15 13.40 4.63
CA SER A 115 -9.31 14.21 3.42
C SER A 115 -8.40 13.75 2.28
N GLU A 116 -7.18 13.30 2.58
CA GLU A 116 -6.21 12.84 1.56
C GLU A 116 -6.72 11.59 0.82
N LEU A 117 -7.26 10.60 1.54
CA LEU A 117 -7.81 9.41 0.88
C LEU A 117 -9.03 9.76 0.00
N SER A 118 -9.91 10.63 0.47
CA SER A 118 -11.08 11.03 -0.31
C SER A 118 -10.68 11.77 -1.58
N LEU A 119 -9.66 12.62 -1.49
CA LEU A 119 -9.09 13.33 -2.64
C LEU A 119 -8.38 12.37 -3.61
N ASP A 120 -7.61 11.41 -3.11
CA ASP A 120 -6.91 10.43 -3.95
C ASP A 120 -7.88 9.50 -4.66
N LEU A 121 -8.96 9.06 -4.00
CA LEU A 121 -10.05 8.31 -4.64
C LEU A 121 -10.82 9.16 -5.67
N ALA A 122 -10.96 10.46 -5.44
CA ALA A 122 -11.63 11.37 -6.37
C ALA A 122 -10.81 11.59 -7.66
N LYS A 123 -9.48 11.53 -7.58
CA LYS A 123 -8.59 11.60 -8.75
C LYS A 123 -8.60 10.33 -9.61
N MET A 124 -9.05 9.19 -9.06
CA MET A 124 -9.18 7.95 -9.83
C MET A 124 -10.30 8.07 -10.87
N SER A 125 -10.14 7.41 -12.02
CA SER A 125 -11.17 7.28 -13.04
C SER A 125 -12.41 6.57 -12.48
N ARG A 126 -13.57 6.73 -13.15
CA ARG A 126 -14.82 6.12 -12.69
C ARG A 126 -14.74 4.59 -12.68
N GLU A 127 -14.03 4.03 -13.65
CA GLU A 127 -13.81 2.61 -13.83
C GLU A 127 -12.96 2.05 -12.68
N ILE A 128 -11.84 2.70 -12.37
CA ILE A 128 -10.97 2.31 -11.24
C ILE A 128 -11.70 2.46 -9.90
N ARG A 129 -12.48 3.53 -9.71
CA ARG A 129 -13.24 3.73 -8.46
C ARG A 129 -14.35 2.68 -8.25
N GLY A 130 -14.84 2.10 -9.35
CA GLY A 130 -15.82 1.03 -9.37
C GLY A 130 -15.21 -0.38 -9.32
N SER A 131 -13.88 -0.50 -9.24
CA SER A 131 -13.23 -1.81 -9.22
C SER A 131 -13.52 -2.58 -7.93
N PRO A 132 -13.54 -3.93 -7.97
CA PRO A 132 -13.74 -4.75 -6.77
C PRO A 132 -12.76 -4.42 -5.64
N ASP A 133 -11.48 -4.21 -5.95
CA ASP A 133 -10.44 -3.90 -4.95
C ASP A 133 -10.65 -2.55 -4.26
N VAL A 134 -11.02 -1.51 -5.02
CA VAL A 134 -11.28 -0.18 -4.46
C VAL A 134 -12.61 -0.16 -3.70
N LEU A 135 -13.64 -0.87 -4.19
CA LEU A 135 -14.89 -1.03 -3.46
C LEU A 135 -14.69 -1.80 -2.15
N PHE A 136 -13.89 -2.86 -2.16
CA PHE A 136 -13.52 -3.60 -0.96
C PHE A 136 -12.87 -2.68 0.07
N ALA A 137 -11.87 -1.88 -0.33
CA ALA A 137 -11.23 -0.90 0.54
C ALA A 137 -12.22 0.10 1.13
N ARG A 138 -13.20 0.58 0.35
CA ARG A 138 -14.25 1.50 0.82
C ARG A 138 -15.20 0.86 1.83
N GLU A 139 -15.54 -0.42 1.65
CA GLU A 139 -16.37 -1.15 2.61
C GLU A 139 -15.62 -1.40 3.92
N VAL A 140 -14.34 -1.75 3.86
CA VAL A 140 -13.46 -1.82 5.05
C VAL A 140 -13.42 -0.47 5.76
N ALA A 141 -13.20 0.61 5.01
CA ALA A 141 -13.19 1.98 5.54
C ALA A 141 -14.49 2.34 6.27
N ARG A 142 -15.63 1.96 5.68
CA ARG A 142 -16.95 2.18 6.27
C ARG A 142 -17.11 1.38 7.56
N ALA A 143 -16.74 0.10 7.56
CA ALA A 143 -16.82 -0.75 8.74
C ALA A 143 -15.99 -0.18 9.91
N CYS A 144 -14.74 0.25 9.64
CA CYS A 144 -13.88 0.88 10.63
C CYS A 144 -14.48 2.19 11.18
N ARG A 145 -14.93 3.09 10.30
CA ARG A 145 -15.51 4.39 10.73
C ARG A 145 -16.79 4.24 11.54
N MET A 146 -17.58 3.21 11.26
CA MET A 146 -18.84 2.94 11.97
C MET A 146 -18.64 2.09 13.23
N GLY A 147 -17.42 1.65 13.55
CA GLY A 147 -17.18 0.70 14.64
C GLY A 147 -17.87 -0.66 14.43
N ASN A 148 -18.16 -1.04 13.17
CA ASN A 148 -18.85 -2.29 12.87
C ASN A 148 -17.84 -3.44 12.74
N TYR A 149 -17.39 -3.94 13.88
CA TYR A 149 -16.35 -4.97 13.96
C TYR A 149 -16.79 -6.31 13.35
N ILE A 150 -18.09 -6.66 13.45
CA ILE A 150 -18.65 -7.86 12.81
C ILE A 150 -18.47 -7.77 11.28
N ALA A 151 -18.82 -6.63 10.68
CA ALA A 151 -18.64 -6.42 9.25
C ALA A 151 -17.15 -6.41 8.88
N PHE A 152 -16.31 -5.78 9.70
CA PHE A 152 -14.86 -5.74 9.48
C PHE A 152 -14.23 -7.15 9.43
N PHE A 153 -14.49 -8.00 10.44
CA PHE A 153 -13.95 -9.37 10.44
C PHE A 153 -14.57 -10.26 9.35
N ARG A 154 -15.82 -10.02 8.96
CA ARG A 154 -16.42 -10.68 7.78
C ARG A 154 -15.71 -10.30 6.48
N LEU A 155 -15.30 -9.04 6.33
CA LEU A 155 -14.50 -8.58 5.19
C LEU A 155 -13.08 -9.16 5.26
N ALA A 156 -12.45 -9.17 6.43
CA ALA A 156 -11.11 -9.74 6.63
C ALA A 156 -11.03 -11.21 6.18
N ARG A 157 -12.08 -12.00 6.48
CA ARG A 157 -12.19 -13.40 6.02
C ARG A 157 -12.30 -13.58 4.50
N LYS A 158 -12.69 -12.54 3.77
CA LYS A 158 -12.82 -12.53 2.30
C LYS A 158 -11.64 -11.87 1.61
N ALA A 159 -10.77 -11.21 2.37
CA ALA A 159 -9.63 -10.46 1.87
C ALA A 159 -8.62 -11.42 1.21
N THR A 160 -7.93 -10.94 0.18
CA THR A 160 -6.69 -11.57 -0.25
C THR A 160 -5.64 -11.46 0.86
N TYR A 161 -4.56 -12.25 0.78
CA TYR A 161 -3.50 -12.20 1.78
C TYR A 161 -2.97 -10.78 2.01
N LEU A 162 -2.61 -10.07 0.94
CA LEU A 162 -2.07 -8.71 1.05
C LEU A 162 -3.10 -7.69 1.53
N GLN A 163 -4.38 -7.84 1.15
CA GLN A 163 -5.46 -7.04 1.72
C GLN A 163 -5.58 -7.28 3.23
N ALA A 164 -5.51 -8.54 3.69
CA ALA A 164 -5.55 -8.90 5.10
C ALA A 164 -4.34 -8.34 5.87
N CYS A 165 -3.12 -8.40 5.30
CA CYS A 165 -1.92 -7.78 5.87
C CYS A 165 -2.11 -6.27 6.09
N LEU A 166 -2.72 -5.56 5.13
CA LEU A 166 -3.03 -4.14 5.28
C LEU A 166 -4.13 -3.89 6.31
N MET A 167 -5.14 -4.77 6.37
CA MET A 167 -6.20 -4.69 7.36
C MET A 167 -5.71 -4.98 8.78
N HIS A 168 -4.68 -5.82 8.94
CA HIS A 168 -4.10 -6.20 10.23
C HIS A 168 -3.66 -4.99 11.06
N ALA A 169 -3.18 -3.93 10.41
CA ALA A 169 -2.82 -2.69 11.09
C ALA A 169 -3.98 -2.03 11.86
N HIS A 170 -5.23 -2.38 11.52
CA HIS A 170 -6.42 -1.90 12.22
C HIS A 170 -6.85 -2.80 13.39
N PHE A 171 -6.33 -4.02 13.53
CA PHE A 171 -6.85 -5.00 14.49
C PHE A 171 -6.64 -4.53 15.94
N ALA A 172 -5.50 -3.91 16.24
CA ALA A 172 -5.20 -3.36 17.57
C ALA A 172 -6.12 -2.19 18.01
N LYS A 173 -6.95 -1.65 17.11
CA LYS A 173 -7.95 -0.59 17.40
C LYS A 173 -9.37 -1.15 17.53
N VAL A 174 -9.52 -2.45 17.34
CA VAL A 174 -10.79 -3.19 17.28
C VAL A 174 -10.99 -4.09 18.52
N GLU A 175 -9.94 -4.26 19.33
CA GLU A 175 -10.01 -4.78 20.70
C GLU A 175 -10.46 -3.70 21.69
#